data_AF-A0A3A6DLJ1-F1
#
_entry.id   AF-A0A3A6DLJ1-F1
#
_cell.length_a   1.000
_cell.length_b   1.000
_cell.length_c   1.000
_cell.angle_alpha   90.00
_cell.angle_beta   90.00
_cell.angle_gamma   90.00
#
_symmetry.space_group_name_H-M   'P 1'
#
loop_
_entity.id
_entity.type
_entity.pdbx_description
1 polymer ?
#
loop_
_entity_poly.entity_id
_entity_poly.type
_entity_poly.pdbx_seq_one_letter_code
_entity_poly.pdbx_strand_id
1 'polypeptide(L)'
;MVNFLGKIFSAALKTNDALEKGILTGCLRIAKESTPKAGFSLFTGLNNFNVYSIYDDQSCSSFGFTPEETMKLLKDFNAKTYELTVKEW
;
A
#
# COMPACT_ATOMS: atom_id res chain seq x y z
N MET A 1 -12.38 7.57 15.86
CA MET A 1 -11.01 7.46 15.29
C MET A 1 -10.96 7.91 13.84
N VAL A 2 -11.72 7.29 12.93
CA VAL A 2 -11.75 7.65 11.49
C VAL A 2 -12.02 9.15 11.28
N ASN A 3 -13.08 9.71 11.86
CA ASN A 3 -13.36 11.16 11.74
C ASN A 3 -12.26 12.08 12.27
N PHE A 4 -11.51 11.65 13.28
CA PHE A 4 -10.40 12.44 13.83
C PHE A 4 -9.22 12.45 12.86
N LEU A 5 -8.80 11.26 12.41
CA LEU A 5 -7.74 11.09 11.42
C LEU A 5 -8.10 11.77 10.08
N GLY A 6 -9.36 11.68 9.65
CA GLY A 6 -9.82 12.32 8.42
C GLY A 6 -9.71 13.83 8.46
N LYS A 7 -10.02 14.46 9.61
CA LYS A 7 -9.83 15.91 9.80
C LYS A 7 -8.36 16.31 9.77
N ILE A 8 -7.48 15.54 10.42
CA ILE A 8 -6.03 15.78 10.40
C ILE A 8 -5.49 15.69 8.96
N PHE A 9 -5.80 14.59 8.26
CA PHE A 9 -5.30 14.40 6.89
C PHE A 9 -5.87 15.39 5.90
N SER A 10 -7.14 15.81 6.07
CA SER A 10 -7.71 16.89 5.26
C SER A 10 -6.95 18.20 5.46
N ALA A 11 -6.69 18.61 6.70
CA ALA A 11 -5.94 19.84 6.99
C ALA A 11 -4.48 19.77 6.49
N ALA A 12 -3.84 18.61 6.60
CA ALA A 12 -2.44 18.45 6.23
C ALA A 12 -2.22 18.30 4.72
N LEU A 13 -3.12 17.58 4.02
CA LEU A 13 -2.92 17.15 2.62
C LEU A 13 -3.77 17.91 1.61
N LYS A 14 -4.84 18.58 2.04
CA LYS A 14 -5.71 19.35 1.15
C LYS A 14 -5.38 20.83 1.24
N THR A 15 -5.15 21.48 0.10
CA THR A 15 -4.96 22.94 0.00
C THR A 15 -3.93 23.49 0.99
N ASN A 16 -2.84 22.74 1.19
CA ASN A 16 -1.74 23.13 2.05
C ASN A 16 -0.61 23.70 1.19
N ASP A 17 -0.45 25.02 1.19
CA ASP A 17 0.54 25.73 0.39
C ASP A 17 2.00 25.40 0.77
N ALA A 18 2.21 24.85 1.98
CA ALA A 18 3.52 24.39 2.42
C ALA A 18 3.83 22.95 1.99
N LEU A 19 2.86 22.21 1.44
CA LEU A 19 3.02 20.82 1.05
C LEU A 19 3.25 20.68 -0.45
N GLU A 20 4.50 20.46 -0.85
CA GLU A 20 4.85 20.13 -2.25
C GLU A 20 4.45 18.68 -2.60
N LYS A 21 4.71 17.72 -1.71
CA LYS A 21 4.41 16.29 -1.92
C LYS A 21 4.23 15.55 -0.60
N GLY A 22 3.23 14.68 -0.52
CA GLY A 22 2.99 13.78 0.61
C GLY A 22 2.96 12.32 0.18
N ILE A 23 3.59 11.44 0.96
CA ILE A 23 3.50 9.99 0.77
C ILE A 23 2.89 9.40 2.03
N LEU A 24 1.80 8.66 1.87
CA LEU A 24 1.14 7.95 2.96
C LEU A 24 1.25 6.44 2.72
N THR A 25 1.84 5.74 3.68
CA THR A 25 1.98 4.28 3.65
C THR A 25 1.25 3.66 4.84
N GLY A 26 0.78 2.43 4.69
CA GLY A 26 0.09 1.70 5.74
C GLY A 26 -0.32 0.30 5.29
N CYS A 27 -0.52 -0.60 6.24
CA CYS A 27 -0.99 -1.96 5.97
C CYS A 27 -2.51 -2.03 5.72
N LEU A 28 -3.26 -1.03 6.19
CA LEU A 28 -4.70 -0.97 6.03
C LEU A 28 -5.07 -0.18 4.77
N ARG A 29 -5.96 -0.75 3.94
CA ARG A 29 -6.50 -0.10 2.73
C ARG A 29 -7.57 0.96 3.05
N ILE A 30 -7.28 1.85 3.99
CA ILE A 30 -8.16 2.96 4.36
C ILE A 30 -8.30 4.03 3.26
N ALA A 31 -7.40 3.99 2.28
CA ALA A 31 -7.35 4.92 1.15
C ALA A 31 -8.33 4.58 0.01
N LYS A 32 -8.52 3.29 -0.27
CA LYS A 32 -9.17 2.80 -1.50
C LYS A 32 -10.68 2.56 -1.34
N GLU A 33 -11.19 2.41 -0.12
CA GLU A 33 -12.59 2.05 0.11
C GLU A 33 -13.47 3.26 0.44
N SER A 34 -14.30 3.65 -0.53
CA SER A 34 -15.62 4.22 -0.25
C SER A 34 -16.63 3.12 -0.55
N THR A 35 -17.00 2.34 0.45
CA THR A 35 -18.07 1.33 0.29
C THR A 35 -19.23 1.64 1.25
N PRO A 36 -20.48 1.26 0.91
CA PRO A 36 -21.64 1.52 1.77
C PRO A 36 -21.52 0.96 3.19
N LYS A 37 -20.68 -0.07 3.39
CA LYS A 37 -20.40 -0.68 4.69
C LYS A 37 -19.22 -0.05 5.44
N ALA A 38 -18.27 0.59 4.75
CA ALA A 38 -17.05 1.16 5.33
C ALA A 38 -17.15 2.68 5.60
N GLY A 39 -18.16 3.36 5.06
CA GLY A 39 -18.29 4.83 5.12
C GLY A 39 -17.49 5.54 4.03
N PHE A 40 -17.51 6.87 4.04
CA PHE A 40 -16.74 7.69 3.10
C PHE A 40 -15.24 7.52 3.34
N SER A 41 -14.44 7.37 2.28
CA SER A 41 -12.97 7.30 2.39
C SER A 41 -12.43 8.54 3.13
N LEU A 42 -11.44 8.31 4.00
CA LEU A 42 -10.70 9.33 4.74
C LEU A 42 -10.07 10.42 3.85
N PHE A 43 -9.95 10.15 2.55
CA PHE A 43 -9.27 11.00 1.58
C PHE A 43 -10.23 11.56 0.51
N THR A 44 -11.54 11.47 0.74
CA THR A 44 -12.53 12.10 -0.13
C THR A 44 -12.24 13.59 -0.30
N GLY A 45 -12.01 14.00 -1.55
CA GLY A 45 -11.73 15.40 -1.90
C GLY A 45 -10.26 15.82 -1.89
N LEU A 46 -9.31 14.88 -1.84
CA LEU A 46 -7.93 15.15 -2.24
C LEU A 46 -7.80 15.19 -3.77
N ASN A 47 -7.13 16.22 -4.29
CA ASN A 47 -6.80 16.31 -5.71
C ASN A 47 -5.54 15.47 -5.99
N ASN A 48 -5.46 14.82 -7.15
CA ASN A 48 -4.29 14.03 -7.60
C ASN A 48 -3.89 12.87 -6.67
N PHE A 49 -4.85 12.22 -6.02
CA PHE A 49 -4.60 11.09 -5.14
C PHE A 49 -4.35 9.81 -5.95
N ASN A 50 -3.15 9.22 -5.83
CA ASN A 50 -2.83 7.94 -6.46
C ASN A 50 -2.58 6.86 -5.40
N VAL A 51 -3.21 5.70 -5.57
CA VAL A 51 -3.13 4.59 -4.61
C VAL A 51 -2.41 3.42 -5.25
N TYR A 52 -1.26 3.07 -4.69
CA TYR A 52 -0.48 1.89 -5.09
C TYR A 52 -0.68 0.79 -4.07
N SER A 53 -1.27 -0.32 -4.50
CA SER A 53 -1.45 -1.52 -3.68
C SER A 53 -0.47 -2.61 -4.12
N ILE A 54 -0.10 -3.49 -3.18
CA ILE A 54 0.67 -4.71 -3.51
C ILE A 54 0.00 -5.62 -4.55
N TYR A 55 -1.33 -5.50 -4.70
CA TYR A 55 -2.14 -6.25 -5.65
C TYR A 55 -2.28 -5.56 -7.01
N ASP A 56 -1.81 -4.33 -7.17
CA ASP A 56 -1.91 -3.60 -8.43
C ASP A 56 -0.69 -3.95 -9.31
N ASP A 57 -0.92 -4.40 -10.54
CA ASP A 57 0.15 -4.85 -11.47
C ASP A 57 1.27 -3.83 -11.68
N GLN A 58 0.94 -2.54 -11.61
CA GLN A 58 1.90 -1.46 -11.79
C GLN A 58 2.92 -1.37 -10.65
N SER A 59 2.61 -1.93 -9.48
CA SER A 59 3.45 -1.83 -8.30
C SER A 59 3.77 -3.19 -7.66
N CYS A 60 3.18 -4.29 -8.11
CA CYS A 60 3.40 -5.62 -7.53
C CYS A 60 4.87 -6.04 -7.54
N SER A 61 5.62 -5.69 -8.59
CA SER A 61 7.06 -5.98 -8.72
C SER A 61 7.97 -5.09 -7.86
N SER A 62 7.41 -4.03 -7.26
CA SER A 62 8.15 -3.09 -6.42
C SER A 62 8.12 -3.46 -4.93
N PHE A 63 7.43 -4.55 -4.56
CA PHE A 63 7.28 -5.00 -3.19
C PHE A 63 7.72 -6.46 -3.04
N GLY A 64 8.19 -6.83 -1.84
CA GLY A 64 8.63 -8.18 -1.54
C GLY A 64 10.12 -8.40 -1.79
N PHE A 65 10.49 -9.66 -2.04
CA PHE A 65 11.86 -10.09 -2.25
C PHE A 65 12.14 -10.25 -3.75
N THR A 66 13.39 -10.02 -4.15
CA THR A 66 13.82 -10.38 -5.51
C THR A 66 13.87 -11.92 -5.66
N PRO A 67 13.91 -12.44 -6.89
CA PRO A 67 14.13 -13.87 -7.11
C PRO A 67 15.40 -14.38 -6.42
N GLU A 68 16.50 -13.62 -6.43
CA GLU A 68 17.76 -14.00 -5.79
C GLU A 68 17.63 -14.04 -4.26
N GLU A 69 16.97 -13.06 -3.66
CA GLU A 69 16.71 -13.02 -2.21
C GLU A 69 15.80 -14.16 -1.78
N THR A 70 14.77 -14.45 -2.57
CA THR A 70 13.84 -15.57 -2.34
C THR A 70 14.58 -16.91 -2.40
N MET A 71 15.44 -17.09 -3.40
CA MET A 71 16.27 -18.30 -3.54
C MET A 71 17.25 -18.47 -2.38
N LYS A 72 17.84 -17.37 -1.91
CA LYS A 72 18.72 -17.37 -0.75
C LYS A 72 17.95 -17.78 0.51
N LEU A 73 16.78 -17.19 0.76
CA LEU A 73 15.92 -17.56 1.89
C LEU A 73 15.54 -19.04 1.86
N LEU A 74 15.10 -19.56 0.71
CA LEU A 74 14.76 -20.98 0.57
C LEU A 74 15.96 -21.90 0.88
N LYS A 75 17.18 -21.49 0.51
CA LYS A 75 18.39 -22.24 0.83
C LYS A 75 18.74 -22.16 2.31
N ASP A 76 18.69 -20.98 2.91
CA ASP A 76 19.05 -20.74 4.31
C ASP A 76 18.14 -21.52 5.27
N PHE A 77 16.88 -21.77 4.87
CA PHE A 77 15.91 -22.55 5.64
C PHE A 77 15.75 -24.02 5.18
N ASN A 78 16.65 -24.55 4.33
CA ASN A 78 16.54 -25.92 3.77
C ASN A 78 15.20 -26.22 3.07
N ALA A 79 14.53 -25.19 2.54
CA ALA A 79 13.21 -25.24 1.91
C ALA A 79 13.28 -25.24 0.37
N LYS A 80 14.44 -25.58 -0.21
CA LYS A 80 14.70 -25.51 -1.66
C LYS A 80 13.70 -26.31 -2.50
N THR A 81 13.12 -27.38 -1.94
CA THR A 81 12.08 -28.21 -2.58
C THR A 81 10.83 -27.41 -2.97
N TYR A 82 10.57 -26.26 -2.34
CA TYR A 82 9.41 -25.41 -2.62
C TYR A 82 9.67 -24.33 -3.68
N GLU A 83 10.84 -24.32 -4.33
CA GLU A 83 11.21 -23.28 -5.30
C GLU A 83 10.19 -23.11 -6.43
N LEU A 84 9.70 -24.22 -7.01
CA LEU A 84 8.70 -24.16 -8.08
C LEU A 84 7.37 -23.61 -7.57
N THR A 85 6.93 -24.04 -6.38
CA THR A 85 5.69 -23.56 -5.75
C THR A 85 5.74 -22.06 -5.46
N VAL A 86 6.88 -21.54 -4.99
CA VAL A 86 7.03 -20.11 -4.70
C VAL A 86 7.11 -19.27 -5.97
N LYS A 87 7.62 -19.81 -7.08
CA LYS A 87 7.65 -19.11 -8.39
C LYS A 87 6.29 -19.02 -9.07
N GLU A 88 5.36 -19.92 -8.77
CA GLU A 88 4.01 -19.94 -9.34
C GLU A 88 3.03 -19.02 -8.58
N TRP A 89 3.41 -18.52 -7.40
CA TRP A 89 2.59 -17.68 -6.52
C TRP A 89 2.78 -16.19 -6.82
#